data_AF-A0A8H7G8C5-F1
#
_entry.id   AF-A0A8H7G8C5-F1
#
_cell.length_a   1.000
_cell.length_b   1.000
_cell.length_c   1.000
_cell.angle_alpha   90.00
_cell.angle_beta   90.00
_cell.angle_gamma   90.00
#
_symmetry.space_group_name_H-M   'P 1'
#
loop_
_entity.id
_entity.type
_entity.pdbx_description
1 polymer ?
#
loop_
_entity_poly.entity_id
_entity_poly.type
_entity_poly.pdbx_seq_one_letter_code
_entity_poly.pdbx_strand_id
1 'polypeptide(L)'
;MPLELQGFKAWISVDGKETPCYGIEESKDGKGITGWIASEEGKRFSVKWTIPVHLRGTTMNGEVQVDGIKCRGVIMDEAYSLTDIHYKAGLDTSATTIAPFLFGSVKLTDDDSIVDASLSSRLGDISLSIWRIKLLSVKDFSPEAAPQEQEIHERGMKAIKHRVKLGDEVFNVAADKLISYTRGIDKEPLVTFTFKYRPFDVLKANGVAPVTPASDENRMTVDVPNDEPLSAKIEESEVIQFDGPEENEIVTVPVGAKRKAEQEPDREPKQEQELKDKSVPEELEGTQAMADRVTALEGDIETYQDALKFCRDDLRKHQQDVAIQEEILINRQKELKACQDKLEARQAALKARQDELEILKARHSATVSKNLPGSKRVKVEAAPNDIIDLTSEPN
;
A
#
# COMPACT_ATOMS: atom_id res chain seq x y z
N MET A 1 -2.03 15.88 -0.75
CA MET A 1 -2.19 15.79 0.72
C MET A 1 -3.19 14.68 0.98
N PRO A 2 -2.82 13.69 1.79
CA PRO A 2 -3.70 12.58 2.13
C PRO A 2 -4.88 13.08 2.97
N LEU A 3 -5.99 12.36 2.92
CA LEU A 3 -7.06 12.53 3.90
C LEU A 3 -6.60 11.93 5.23
N GLU A 4 -6.80 12.66 6.32
CA GLU A 4 -6.41 12.24 7.67
C GLU A 4 -7.64 12.27 8.60
N LEU A 5 -7.88 11.17 9.32
CA LEU A 5 -8.99 11.07 10.26
C LEU A 5 -8.58 10.12 11.41
N GLN A 6 -8.66 10.60 12.65
CA GLN A 6 -8.32 9.82 13.86
C GLN A 6 -6.91 9.17 13.80
N GLY A 7 -5.96 9.84 13.14
CA GLY A 7 -4.58 9.35 12.95
C GLY A 7 -4.41 8.32 11.84
N PHE A 8 -5.50 7.86 11.21
CA PHE A 8 -5.43 7.13 9.94
C PHE A 8 -5.18 8.11 8.80
N LYS A 9 -4.38 7.71 7.83
CA LYS A 9 -4.14 8.48 6.61
C LYS A 9 -4.49 7.63 5.41
N ALA A 10 -5.21 8.19 4.45
CA ALA A 10 -5.55 7.52 3.21
C ALA A 10 -5.38 8.45 2.02
N TRP A 11 -4.94 7.92 0.88
CA TRP A 11 -4.79 8.67 -0.36
C TRP A 11 -4.99 7.77 -1.57
N ILE A 12 -5.23 8.43 -2.70
CA ILE A 12 -5.24 7.79 -4.01
C ILE A 12 -3.90 8.07 -4.68
N SER A 13 -3.32 7.02 -5.25
CA SER A 13 -2.12 7.13 -6.06
C SER A 13 -2.42 6.77 -7.50
N VAL A 14 -2.23 7.73 -8.42
CA VAL A 14 -2.40 7.56 -9.87
C VAL A 14 -1.02 7.45 -10.50
N ASP A 15 -0.79 6.39 -11.29
CA ASP A 15 0.52 6.06 -11.88
C ASP A 15 1.69 6.14 -10.87
N GLY A 16 1.46 5.67 -9.64
CA GLY A 16 2.45 5.65 -8.56
C GLY A 16 2.66 6.98 -7.82
N LYS A 17 2.02 8.07 -8.24
CA LYS A 17 2.10 9.40 -7.60
C LYS A 17 0.86 9.70 -6.77
N GLU A 18 1.02 10.32 -5.60
CA GLU A 18 -0.13 10.76 -4.80
C GLU A 18 -0.92 11.86 -5.53
N THR A 19 -2.23 11.69 -5.62
CA THR A 19 -3.13 12.67 -6.25
C THR A 19 -3.63 13.68 -5.23
N PRO A 20 -3.61 14.99 -5.54
CA PRO A 20 -4.19 16.01 -4.67
C PRO A 20 -5.68 15.77 -4.40
N CYS A 21 -6.08 15.96 -3.15
CA CYS A 21 -7.47 15.97 -2.71
C CYS A 21 -7.95 17.42 -2.51
N TYR A 22 -9.18 17.71 -2.93
CA TYR A 22 -9.82 19.02 -2.88
C TYR A 22 -11.16 18.95 -2.15
N GLY A 23 -11.71 20.08 -1.70
CA GLY A 23 -13.04 20.15 -1.09
C GLY A 23 -13.25 19.14 0.03
N ILE A 24 -12.32 19.12 1.00
CA ILE A 24 -12.30 18.14 2.08
C ILE A 24 -13.44 18.46 3.07
N GLU A 25 -14.25 17.45 3.35
CA GLU A 25 -15.40 17.55 4.26
C GLU A 25 -15.40 16.37 5.24
N GLU A 26 -15.41 16.67 6.54
CA GLU A 26 -15.61 15.67 7.59
C GLU A 26 -17.11 15.45 7.83
N SER A 27 -17.49 14.20 8.10
CA SER A 27 -18.87 13.86 8.44
C SER A 27 -19.20 14.34 9.86
N LYS A 28 -20.49 14.60 10.10
CA LYS A 28 -20.98 15.10 11.40
C LYS A 28 -20.76 14.13 12.56
N ASP A 29 -20.61 12.84 12.28
CA ASP A 29 -20.34 11.79 13.28
C ASP A 29 -18.83 11.64 13.59
N GLY A 30 -17.95 12.35 12.89
CA GLY A 30 -16.50 12.29 13.07
C GLY A 30 -15.86 10.96 12.65
N LYS A 31 -16.60 10.10 11.93
CA LYS A 31 -16.13 8.79 11.46
C LYS A 31 -15.91 8.72 9.95
N GLY A 32 -16.18 9.81 9.24
CA GLY A 32 -16.09 9.89 7.78
C GLY A 32 -15.33 11.14 7.36
N ILE A 33 -14.54 11.01 6.30
CA ILE A 33 -13.93 12.15 5.62
C ILE A 33 -14.07 11.95 4.11
N THR A 34 -14.47 13.00 3.42
CA THR A 34 -14.70 13.01 1.97
C THR A 34 -13.75 14.01 1.34
N GLY A 35 -13.18 13.66 0.18
CA GLY A 35 -12.39 14.58 -0.64
C GLY A 35 -12.60 14.31 -2.12
N TRP A 36 -12.37 15.33 -2.94
CA TRP A 36 -12.45 15.26 -4.39
C TRP A 36 -11.09 15.03 -5.01
N ILE A 37 -10.98 14.11 -5.96
CA ILE A 37 -9.75 13.87 -6.72
C ILE A 37 -10.00 14.02 -8.22
N ALA A 38 -8.96 14.49 -8.92
CA ALA A 38 -8.98 14.53 -10.36
C ALA A 38 -8.84 13.09 -10.93
N SER A 39 -9.67 12.75 -11.90
CA SER A 39 -9.53 11.53 -12.69
C SER A 39 -9.20 11.85 -14.15
N GLU A 40 -8.40 11.00 -14.75
CA GLU A 40 -7.98 11.07 -16.15
C GLU A 40 -8.17 9.69 -16.77
N GLU A 41 -8.79 9.63 -17.95
CA GLU A 41 -9.11 8.38 -18.62
C GLU A 41 -7.84 7.58 -18.96
N GLY A 42 -7.90 6.26 -18.81
CA GLY A 42 -6.81 5.32 -19.05
C GLY A 42 -5.79 5.21 -17.92
N LYS A 43 -5.84 6.08 -16.91
CA LYS A 43 -4.86 6.09 -15.82
C LYS A 43 -5.13 5.02 -14.76
N ARG A 44 -4.07 4.34 -14.32
CA ARG A 44 -4.14 3.34 -13.24
C ARG A 44 -4.13 4.03 -11.89
N PHE A 45 -4.90 3.51 -10.95
CA PHE A 45 -4.86 4.03 -9.59
C PHE A 45 -4.83 2.92 -8.53
N SER A 46 -4.37 3.30 -7.35
CA SER A 46 -4.40 2.46 -6.14
C SER A 46 -4.89 3.27 -4.95
N VAL A 47 -5.64 2.61 -4.07
CA VAL A 47 -6.02 3.13 -2.77
C VAL A 47 -4.93 2.76 -1.79
N LYS A 48 -4.36 3.72 -1.08
CA LYS A 48 -3.28 3.51 -0.10
C LYS A 48 -3.65 4.11 1.24
N TRP A 49 -3.22 3.48 2.33
CA TRP A 49 -3.49 4.00 3.67
C TRP A 49 -2.50 3.48 4.72
N THR A 50 -2.46 4.16 5.86
CA THR A 50 -1.66 3.81 7.03
C THR A 50 -2.52 3.68 8.28
N ILE A 51 -2.12 2.82 9.21
CA ILE A 51 -2.71 2.70 10.54
C ILE A 51 -1.90 3.55 11.54
N PRO A 52 -2.54 4.26 12.48
CA PRO A 52 -1.83 4.99 13.52
C PRO A 52 -1.04 4.05 14.45
N VAL A 53 0.13 4.50 14.90
CA VAL A 53 1.09 3.71 15.68
C VAL A 53 0.45 3.06 16.92
N HIS A 54 -0.44 3.75 17.62
CA HIS A 54 -1.09 3.25 18.84
C HIS A 54 -2.11 2.13 18.59
N LEU A 55 -2.47 1.85 17.34
CA LEU A 55 -3.34 0.75 16.94
C LEU A 55 -2.57 -0.39 16.26
N ARG A 56 -1.24 -0.30 16.16
CA ARG A 56 -0.39 -1.44 15.77
C ARG A 56 -0.61 -2.59 16.76
N GLY A 57 -0.68 -3.81 16.24
CA GLY A 57 -1.05 -5.02 16.99
C GLY A 57 -2.56 -5.30 17.07
N THR A 58 -3.42 -4.41 16.57
CA THR A 58 -4.84 -4.72 16.38
C THR A 58 -5.09 -5.24 14.98
N THR A 59 -5.62 -6.46 14.85
CA THR A 59 -6.03 -6.99 13.54
C THR A 59 -7.20 -6.18 12.98
N MET A 60 -6.99 -5.59 11.80
CA MET A 60 -7.97 -4.76 11.11
C MET A 60 -8.18 -5.22 9.66
N ASN A 61 -9.27 -4.76 9.05
CA ASN A 61 -9.58 -4.97 7.65
C ASN A 61 -9.88 -3.62 6.97
N GLY A 62 -9.16 -3.32 5.88
CA GLY A 62 -9.44 -2.19 5.01
C GLY A 62 -10.31 -2.65 3.85
N GLU A 63 -11.61 -2.40 3.92
CA GLU A 63 -12.56 -2.74 2.87
C GLU A 63 -12.63 -1.61 1.84
N VAL A 64 -12.20 -1.90 0.60
CA VAL A 64 -12.26 -0.97 -0.51
C VAL A 64 -13.52 -1.23 -1.33
N GLN A 65 -14.23 -0.16 -1.67
CA GLN A 65 -15.38 -0.17 -2.56
C GLN A 65 -15.17 0.90 -3.63
N VAL A 66 -15.45 0.55 -4.88
CA VAL A 66 -15.27 1.44 -6.04
C VAL A 66 -16.55 1.44 -6.85
N ASP A 67 -17.14 2.62 -7.10
CA ASP A 67 -18.41 2.75 -7.81
C ASP A 67 -19.54 1.93 -7.20
N GLY A 68 -19.52 1.76 -5.87
CA GLY A 68 -20.46 0.91 -5.15
C GLY A 68 -20.17 -0.59 -5.21
N ILE A 69 -19.14 -1.02 -5.93
CA ILE A 69 -18.71 -2.41 -6.04
C ILE A 69 -17.67 -2.72 -4.97
N LYS A 70 -17.90 -3.76 -4.16
CA LYS A 70 -16.93 -4.19 -3.14
C LYS A 70 -15.73 -4.87 -3.80
N CYS A 71 -14.53 -4.42 -3.46
CA CYS A 71 -13.29 -4.85 -4.09
C CYS A 71 -12.42 -5.74 -3.19
N ARG A 72 -13.07 -6.50 -2.30
CA ARG A 72 -12.44 -7.29 -1.22
C ARG A 72 -11.62 -6.42 -0.25
N GLY A 73 -11.45 -6.92 0.96
CA GLY A 73 -10.69 -6.25 2.01
C GLY A 73 -9.21 -6.64 2.03
N VAL A 74 -8.38 -5.76 2.58
CA VAL A 74 -6.97 -6.03 2.88
C VAL A 74 -6.82 -6.18 4.40
N ILE A 75 -6.33 -7.34 4.83
CA ILE A 75 -6.09 -7.62 6.24
C ILE A 75 -4.81 -6.92 6.68
N MET A 76 -4.91 -6.21 7.79
CA MET A 76 -3.81 -5.48 8.40
C MET A 76 -3.55 -6.12 9.75
N ASP A 77 -2.50 -6.93 9.78
CA ASP A 77 -2.06 -7.63 10.97
C ASP A 77 -0.54 -7.55 11.01
N GLU A 78 -0.01 -7.12 12.16
CA GLU A 78 1.42 -6.88 12.37
C GLU A 78 2.24 -8.16 12.22
N ALA A 79 1.63 -9.34 12.41
CA ALA A 79 2.31 -10.61 12.15
C ALA A 79 2.57 -10.87 10.65
N TYR A 80 1.88 -10.18 9.74
CA TYR A 80 1.88 -10.45 8.30
C TYR A 80 2.30 -9.24 7.44
N SER A 81 2.31 -8.03 8.00
CA SER A 81 2.64 -6.81 7.25
C SER A 81 3.99 -6.25 7.69
N LEU A 82 4.96 -6.29 6.78
CA LEU A 82 6.29 -5.70 6.96
C LEU A 82 6.32 -4.19 6.65
N THR A 83 5.22 -3.64 6.14
CA THR A 83 5.13 -2.25 5.65
C THR A 83 4.09 -1.45 6.41
N ASP A 84 4.41 -0.20 6.72
CA ASP A 84 3.46 0.73 7.36
C ASP A 84 2.34 1.21 6.41
N ILE A 85 2.49 0.94 5.11
CA ILE A 85 1.56 1.31 4.05
C ILE A 85 0.85 0.06 3.55
N HIS A 86 -0.48 0.10 3.63
CA HIS A 86 -1.36 -0.88 3.01
C HIS A 86 -1.96 -0.31 1.73
N TYR A 87 -2.31 -1.17 0.78
CA TYR A 87 -2.89 -0.72 -0.47
C TYR A 87 -3.77 -1.75 -1.15
N LYS A 88 -4.64 -1.26 -2.04
CA LYS A 88 -5.43 -2.06 -2.99
C LYS A 88 -5.36 -1.40 -4.37
N ALA A 89 -4.86 -2.14 -5.36
CA ALA A 89 -4.60 -1.62 -6.72
C ALA A 89 -5.48 -2.25 -7.81
N GLY A 90 -6.33 -3.22 -7.46
CA GLY A 90 -7.17 -3.94 -8.41
C GLY A 90 -7.99 -5.02 -7.73
N LEU A 91 -8.74 -5.79 -8.52
CA LEU A 91 -9.39 -7.03 -8.08
C LEU A 91 -8.45 -8.22 -8.25
N ASP A 92 -8.44 -9.12 -7.28
CA ASP A 92 -7.62 -10.32 -7.36
C ASP A 92 -8.31 -11.33 -8.29
N THR A 93 -7.68 -11.62 -9.43
CA THR A 93 -8.20 -12.55 -10.44
C THR A 93 -7.64 -13.95 -10.24
N SER A 94 -6.47 -14.08 -9.60
CA SER A 94 -5.91 -15.34 -9.12
C SER A 94 -5.07 -15.12 -7.86
N ALA A 95 -4.47 -16.20 -7.36
CA ALA A 95 -3.48 -16.17 -6.28
C ALA A 95 -2.19 -15.40 -6.65
N THR A 96 -1.98 -15.04 -7.92
CA THR A 96 -0.76 -14.39 -8.41
C THR A 96 -1.01 -13.23 -9.36
N THR A 97 -2.27 -12.86 -9.59
CA THR A 97 -2.63 -11.86 -10.59
C THR A 97 -3.78 -10.98 -10.10
N ILE A 98 -3.80 -9.75 -10.61
CA ILE A 98 -4.87 -8.79 -10.38
C ILE A 98 -5.33 -8.19 -11.70
N ALA A 99 -6.58 -7.74 -11.74
CA ALA A 99 -7.09 -6.81 -12.74
C ALA A 99 -7.03 -5.39 -12.15
N PRO A 100 -6.11 -4.51 -12.61
CA PRO A 100 -5.88 -3.19 -12.02
C PRO A 100 -7.08 -2.26 -12.15
N PHE A 101 -7.22 -1.31 -11.23
CA PHE A 101 -8.22 -0.25 -11.38
C PHE A 101 -7.75 0.82 -12.37
N LEU A 102 -8.62 1.15 -13.32
CA LEU A 102 -8.42 2.18 -14.32
C LEU A 102 -9.58 3.18 -14.28
N PHE A 103 -9.30 4.48 -14.40
CA PHE A 103 -10.35 5.41 -14.78
C PHE A 103 -10.67 5.23 -16.28
N GLY A 104 -11.94 5.15 -16.63
CA GLY A 104 -12.40 4.99 -18.01
C GLY A 104 -13.60 5.87 -18.31
N SER A 105 -13.86 6.12 -19.60
CA SER A 105 -15.10 6.77 -20.04
C SER A 105 -16.34 5.91 -19.72
N VAL A 106 -17.42 6.60 -19.35
CA VAL A 106 -18.76 6.00 -19.28
C VAL A 106 -19.26 5.78 -20.71
N LYS A 107 -19.58 4.52 -21.07
CA LYS A 107 -20.33 4.23 -22.29
C LYS A 107 -21.81 4.50 -22.02
N LEU A 108 -22.35 5.47 -22.75
CA LEU A 108 -23.76 5.84 -22.71
C LEU A 108 -24.52 4.99 -23.74
N THR A 109 -25.72 4.55 -23.38
CA THR A 109 -26.62 3.81 -24.28
C THR A 109 -28.02 4.42 -24.21
N ASP A 110 -28.66 4.60 -25.38
CA ASP A 110 -30.03 5.12 -25.53
C ASP A 110 -31.08 3.98 -25.48
N ASP A 111 -30.67 2.77 -25.08
CA ASP A 111 -31.59 1.65 -24.95
C ASP A 111 -32.47 1.83 -23.69
N ASP A 112 -33.72 2.25 -23.92
CA ASP A 112 -34.77 2.38 -22.91
C ASP A 112 -35.12 1.06 -22.20
N SER A 113 -34.64 -0.10 -22.69
CA SER A 113 -34.79 -1.38 -21.98
C SER A 113 -33.78 -1.55 -20.83
N ILE A 114 -32.70 -0.77 -20.83
CA ILE A 114 -31.72 -0.67 -19.73
C ILE A 114 -32.27 0.36 -18.73
N VAL A 115 -33.44 0.06 -18.17
CA VAL A 115 -34.08 0.88 -17.13
C VAL A 115 -33.32 0.69 -15.82
N ASP A 116 -32.52 1.69 -15.46
CA ASP A 116 -32.24 2.27 -14.11
C ASP A 116 -32.02 1.34 -12.88
N ALA A 117 -31.96 0.02 -13.05
CA ALA A 117 -32.03 -0.94 -11.94
C ALA A 117 -30.70 -1.12 -11.19
N SER A 118 -29.63 -0.45 -11.60
CA SER A 118 -28.31 -0.62 -10.97
C SER A 118 -27.41 0.61 -11.05
N LEU A 119 -27.96 1.82 -11.19
CA LEU A 119 -27.15 3.00 -10.90
C LEU A 119 -26.84 3.01 -9.42
N SER A 120 -25.67 2.52 -9.06
CA SER A 120 -25.16 2.70 -7.72
C SER A 120 -25.12 4.22 -7.51
N SER A 121 -25.81 4.70 -6.48
CA SER A 121 -25.72 6.11 -6.06
C SER A 121 -24.30 6.54 -5.65
N ARG A 122 -23.36 5.60 -5.72
CA ARG A 122 -21.94 5.68 -5.38
C ARG A 122 -21.03 5.69 -6.62
N LEU A 123 -21.59 5.79 -7.82
CA LEU A 123 -20.80 5.93 -9.03
C LEU A 123 -19.98 7.23 -8.98
N GLY A 124 -18.70 7.11 -9.29
CA GLY A 124 -17.78 8.23 -9.14
C GLY A 124 -17.18 8.35 -7.73
N ASP A 125 -17.39 7.34 -6.87
CA ASP A 125 -16.86 7.31 -5.51
C ASP A 125 -15.94 6.09 -5.31
N ILE A 126 -14.80 6.32 -4.68
CA ILE A 126 -13.90 5.30 -4.16
C ILE A 126 -13.91 5.42 -2.64
N SER A 127 -14.32 4.40 -1.92
CA SER A 127 -14.37 4.44 -0.45
C SER A 127 -13.51 3.35 0.19
N LEU A 128 -12.85 3.71 1.29
CA LEU A 128 -12.10 2.82 2.16
C LEU A 128 -12.75 2.85 3.55
N SER A 129 -13.22 1.69 4.02
CA SER A 129 -13.76 1.52 5.37
C SER A 129 -12.83 0.65 6.20
N ILE A 130 -12.40 1.14 7.36
CA ILE A 130 -11.48 0.41 8.24
C ILE A 130 -12.24 -0.20 9.41
N TRP A 131 -12.16 -1.52 9.55
CA TRP A 131 -12.88 -2.30 10.56
C TRP A 131 -11.92 -3.01 11.51
N ARG A 132 -12.24 -3.09 12.80
CA ARG A 132 -11.60 -4.09 13.67
C ARG A 132 -12.24 -5.44 13.46
N ILE A 133 -11.41 -6.46 13.37
CA ILE A 133 -11.86 -7.81 13.04
C ILE A 133 -11.22 -8.85 13.95
N LYS A 134 -11.85 -10.03 14.01
CA LYS A 134 -11.21 -11.28 14.45
C LYS A 134 -11.01 -12.17 13.24
N LEU A 135 -9.78 -12.66 13.07
CA LEU A 135 -9.47 -13.72 12.11
C LEU A 135 -10.10 -15.03 12.61
N LEU A 136 -10.91 -15.67 11.78
CA LEU A 136 -11.59 -16.92 12.11
C LEU A 136 -10.88 -18.13 11.52
N SER A 137 -10.52 -18.05 10.24
CA SER A 137 -9.82 -19.11 9.51
C SER A 137 -9.16 -18.57 8.26
N VAL A 138 -8.26 -19.37 7.69
CA VAL A 138 -7.57 -19.09 6.43
C VAL A 138 -7.79 -20.28 5.50
N LYS A 139 -8.09 -20.03 4.23
CA LYS A 139 -8.26 -21.06 3.19
C LYS A 139 -7.48 -20.71 1.93
N ASP A 140 -7.35 -21.65 1.01
CA ASP A 140 -6.78 -21.38 -0.31
C ASP A 140 -7.60 -20.34 -1.08
N PHE A 141 -6.91 -19.60 -1.96
CA PHE A 141 -7.53 -18.63 -2.83
C PHE A 141 -8.58 -19.25 -3.77
N SER A 142 -9.75 -18.63 -3.80
CA SER A 142 -10.77 -18.83 -4.82
C SER A 142 -11.08 -17.47 -5.47
N PRO A 143 -10.98 -17.35 -6.80
CA PRO A 143 -11.32 -16.12 -7.50
C PRO A 143 -12.79 -15.80 -7.27
N GLU A 144 -13.06 -14.53 -7.03
CA GLU A 144 -14.42 -14.00 -7.04
C GLU A 144 -14.73 -13.57 -8.48
N ALA A 145 -15.95 -13.80 -8.94
CA ALA A 145 -16.33 -13.39 -10.28
C ALA A 145 -16.16 -11.86 -10.40
N ALA A 146 -15.49 -11.42 -11.46
CA ALA A 146 -15.37 -10.00 -11.73
C ALA A 146 -16.78 -9.39 -11.81
N PRO A 147 -17.01 -8.24 -11.14
CA PRO A 147 -18.25 -7.49 -11.30
C PRO A 147 -18.47 -7.22 -12.78
N GLN A 148 -19.65 -7.58 -13.30
CA GLN A 148 -19.96 -7.39 -14.70
C GLN A 148 -20.02 -5.89 -15.02
N GLU A 149 -19.36 -5.45 -16.11
CA GLU A 149 -19.48 -4.07 -16.59
C GLU A 149 -20.95 -3.80 -16.97
N GLN A 150 -21.61 -2.92 -16.22
CA GLN A 150 -23.01 -2.54 -16.47
C GLN A 150 -23.07 -1.31 -17.37
N GLU A 151 -23.77 -1.39 -18.50
CA GLU A 151 -24.05 -0.22 -19.35
C GLU A 151 -25.03 0.73 -18.65
N ILE A 152 -24.86 2.05 -18.87
CA ILE A 152 -25.67 3.06 -18.19
C ILE A 152 -26.43 3.91 -19.21
N HIS A 153 -27.74 4.06 -18.96
CA HIS A 153 -28.64 4.88 -19.76
C HIS A 153 -28.41 6.40 -19.59
N GLU A 154 -28.50 7.15 -20.69
CA GLU A 154 -28.03 8.54 -20.79
C GLU A 154 -28.81 9.54 -19.91
N ARG A 155 -30.10 9.30 -19.65
CA ARG A 155 -30.98 10.26 -18.95
C ARG A 155 -30.59 10.56 -17.50
N GLY A 156 -29.84 9.68 -16.83
CA GLY A 156 -29.41 9.85 -15.44
C GLY A 156 -28.04 10.55 -15.24
N MET A 157 -27.27 10.78 -16.31
CA MET A 157 -25.80 10.93 -16.18
C MET A 157 -25.19 12.22 -16.76
N LYS A 158 -25.90 13.35 -16.76
CA LYS A 158 -25.35 14.61 -17.29
C LYS A 158 -24.08 15.13 -16.58
N ALA A 159 -23.71 14.58 -15.41
CA ALA A 159 -22.60 15.09 -14.58
C ALA A 159 -21.41 14.12 -14.38
N ILE A 160 -21.52 12.84 -14.75
CA ILE A 160 -20.47 11.84 -14.48
C ILE A 160 -19.94 11.31 -15.81
N LYS A 161 -18.70 11.70 -16.15
CA LYS A 161 -18.04 11.33 -17.43
C LYS A 161 -17.11 10.12 -17.30
N HIS A 162 -16.60 9.86 -16.10
CA HIS A 162 -15.66 8.77 -15.83
C HIS A 162 -16.31 7.71 -14.93
N ARG A 163 -16.00 6.43 -15.17
CA ARG A 163 -16.22 5.29 -14.27
C ARG A 163 -14.90 4.57 -14.01
N VAL A 164 -14.85 3.68 -13.04
CA VAL A 164 -13.74 2.72 -12.93
C VAL A 164 -14.01 1.49 -13.81
N LYS A 165 -12.96 1.07 -14.52
CA LYS A 165 -12.89 -0.18 -15.29
C LYS A 165 -11.77 -1.04 -14.71
N LEU A 166 -11.84 -2.33 -15.02
CA LEU A 166 -10.76 -3.28 -14.71
C LEU A 166 -9.86 -3.38 -15.92
N GLY A 167 -8.55 -3.23 -15.70
CA GLY A 167 -7.54 -3.39 -16.74
C GLY A 167 -7.24 -4.84 -17.06
N ASP A 168 -6.41 -5.03 -18.08
CA ASP A 168 -5.86 -6.34 -18.41
C ASP A 168 -5.14 -6.94 -17.21
N GLU A 169 -5.30 -8.26 -17.07
CA GLU A 169 -4.73 -9.01 -15.97
C GLU A 169 -3.20 -8.89 -15.95
N VAL A 170 -2.67 -8.51 -14.78
CA VAL A 170 -1.22 -8.38 -14.57
C VAL A 170 -0.77 -9.24 -13.39
N PHE A 171 0.48 -9.69 -13.44
CA PHE A 171 1.10 -10.40 -12.33
C PHE A 171 1.24 -9.48 -11.11
N ASN A 172 0.89 -9.99 -9.94
CA ASN A 172 1.05 -9.29 -8.66
C ASN A 172 1.80 -10.20 -7.70
N VAL A 173 3.06 -9.84 -7.43
CA VAL A 173 3.96 -10.56 -6.51
C VAL A 173 3.38 -10.64 -5.10
N ALA A 174 2.54 -9.66 -4.71
CA ALA A 174 1.91 -9.56 -3.40
C ALA A 174 0.50 -10.17 -3.32
N ALA A 175 0.03 -10.88 -4.35
CA ALA A 175 -1.27 -11.55 -4.26
C ALA A 175 -1.20 -12.70 -3.23
N ASP A 176 -2.09 -12.64 -2.24
CA ASP A 176 -2.17 -13.67 -1.22
C ASP A 176 -2.69 -14.97 -1.84
N LYS A 177 -1.93 -16.04 -1.65
CA LYS A 177 -2.37 -17.41 -1.98
C LYS A 177 -3.53 -17.88 -1.10
N LEU A 178 -3.87 -17.09 -0.08
CA LEU A 178 -4.78 -17.44 0.99
C LEU A 178 -5.88 -16.39 1.15
N ILE A 179 -7.06 -16.84 1.55
CA ILE A 179 -8.21 -16.00 1.88
C ILE A 179 -8.47 -16.12 3.37
N SER A 180 -8.52 -14.96 4.02
CA SER A 180 -8.87 -14.84 5.43
C SER A 180 -10.38 -14.67 5.61
N TYR A 181 -10.98 -15.56 6.40
CA TYR A 181 -12.35 -15.38 6.89
C TYR A 181 -12.32 -14.62 8.19
N THR A 182 -13.07 -13.53 8.23
CA THR A 182 -13.02 -12.58 9.33
C THR A 182 -14.41 -12.29 9.86
N ARG A 183 -14.47 -11.84 11.11
CA ARG A 183 -15.69 -11.33 11.72
C ARG A 183 -15.42 -9.93 12.25
N GLY A 184 -16.25 -8.97 11.84
CA GLY A 184 -16.25 -7.63 12.41
C GLY A 184 -16.51 -7.66 13.91
N ILE A 185 -15.71 -6.91 14.67
CA ILE A 185 -15.90 -6.72 16.11
C ILE A 185 -16.92 -5.60 16.36
N ASP A 186 -16.84 -4.55 15.54
CA ASP A 186 -17.65 -3.35 15.68
C ASP A 186 -18.92 -3.40 14.83
N LYS A 187 -19.93 -2.63 15.24
CA LYS A 187 -21.18 -2.45 14.47
C LYS A 187 -21.00 -1.50 13.28
N GLU A 188 -20.00 -0.63 13.36
CA GLU A 188 -19.69 0.43 12.39
C GLU A 188 -18.17 0.47 12.17
N PRO A 189 -17.70 0.94 11.00
CA PRO A 189 -16.28 1.11 10.77
C PRO A 189 -15.70 2.15 11.74
N LEU A 190 -14.40 2.02 12.05
CA LEU A 190 -13.67 3.02 12.85
C LEU A 190 -13.61 4.36 12.11
N VAL A 191 -13.25 4.28 10.82
CA VAL A 191 -13.13 5.42 9.91
C VAL A 191 -13.53 5.01 8.50
N THR A 192 -14.08 5.98 7.76
CA THR A 192 -14.43 5.84 6.35
C THR A 192 -13.84 7.01 5.56
N PHE A 193 -13.02 6.71 4.57
CA PHE A 193 -12.50 7.68 3.62
C PHE A 193 -13.29 7.55 2.32
N THR A 194 -13.77 8.67 1.77
CA THR A 194 -14.47 8.70 0.47
C THR A 194 -13.78 9.66 -0.48
N PHE A 195 -13.26 9.14 -1.58
CA PHE A 195 -12.66 9.92 -2.67
C PHE A 195 -13.65 10.01 -3.83
N LYS A 196 -14.22 11.19 -4.03
CA LYS A 196 -15.09 11.49 -5.15
C LYS A 196 -14.25 11.88 -6.36
N TYR A 197 -14.24 11.07 -7.40
CA TYR A 197 -13.38 11.31 -8.55
C TYR A 197 -14.16 11.94 -9.71
N ARG A 198 -13.63 13.01 -10.30
CA ARG A 198 -14.23 13.66 -11.48
C ARG A 198 -13.12 14.17 -12.42
N PRO A 199 -13.41 14.34 -13.73
CA PRO A 199 -12.47 15.00 -14.62
C PRO A 199 -12.03 16.35 -14.06
N PHE A 200 -10.75 16.70 -14.22
CA PHE A 200 -10.21 17.93 -13.64
C PHE A 200 -10.97 19.19 -14.06
N ASP A 201 -11.41 19.26 -15.32
CA ASP A 201 -12.21 20.37 -15.83
C ASP A 201 -13.58 20.49 -15.15
N VAL A 202 -14.18 19.37 -14.75
CA VAL A 202 -15.44 19.37 -13.99
C VAL A 202 -15.21 19.90 -12.57
N LEU A 203 -14.08 19.53 -11.94
CA LEU A 203 -13.73 20.06 -10.62
C LEU A 203 -13.47 21.56 -10.65
N LYS A 204 -12.79 22.07 -11.68
CA LYS A 204 -12.58 23.51 -11.90
C LYS A 204 -13.89 24.25 -12.14
N ALA A 205 -14.75 23.72 -13.02
CA ALA A 205 -16.04 24.33 -13.34
C ALA A 205 -16.96 24.42 -12.12
N ASN A 206 -16.87 23.45 -11.20
CA ASN A 206 -17.63 23.43 -9.95
C ASN A 206 -16.97 24.24 -8.82
N GLY A 207 -15.83 24.89 -9.07
CA GLY A 207 -15.11 25.68 -8.07
C GLY A 207 -14.44 24.85 -6.96
N VAL A 208 -14.28 23.54 -7.15
CA VAL A 208 -13.65 22.63 -6.18
C VAL A 208 -12.13 22.62 -6.32
N ALA A 209 -11.63 22.69 -7.56
CA ALA A 209 -10.21 22.75 -7.87
C ALA A 209 -9.79 24.16 -8.33
N PRO A 210 -8.52 24.58 -8.12
CA PRO A 210 -8.04 25.89 -8.55
C PRO A 210 -8.18 26.09 -10.06
N VAL A 211 -8.70 27.23 -10.47
CA VAL A 211 -8.63 27.70 -11.84
C VAL A 211 -7.24 28.31 -12.02
N THR A 212 -6.37 27.68 -12.80
CA THR A 212 -5.13 28.34 -13.22
C THR A 212 -5.50 29.58 -14.03
N PRO A 213 -5.11 30.79 -13.62
CA PRO A 213 -5.23 31.94 -14.50
C PRO A 213 -4.30 31.67 -15.68
N ALA A 214 -4.88 31.63 -16.89
CA ALA A 214 -4.06 31.71 -18.09
C ALA A 214 -3.20 32.97 -17.95
N SER A 215 -1.88 32.82 -18.06
CA SER A 215 -0.98 33.96 -18.22
C SER A 215 -1.54 34.83 -19.35
N ASP A 216 -1.87 36.07 -19.03
CA ASP A 216 -2.25 37.12 -19.96
C ASP A 216 -1.09 37.41 -20.93
N GLU A 217 -0.88 36.54 -21.91
CA GLU A 217 -0.21 36.88 -23.16
C GLU A 217 -1.28 37.24 -24.18
N ASN A 218 -1.93 38.40 -24.01
CA ASN A 218 -2.44 39.10 -25.18
C ASN A 218 -2.58 40.61 -24.96
N ARG A 219 -2.18 41.35 -26.01
CA ARG A 219 -2.48 42.77 -26.30
C ARG A 219 -1.72 43.85 -25.52
N MET A 220 -0.60 44.26 -26.10
CA MET A 220 -0.43 45.67 -26.45
C MET A 220 0.06 45.81 -27.90
N THR A 221 -0.86 46.22 -28.78
CA THR A 221 -0.56 46.84 -30.08
C THR A 221 -0.71 48.35 -29.90
N VAL A 222 0.39 49.12 -29.95
CA VAL A 222 0.45 50.49 -30.50
C VAL A 222 1.86 50.75 -31.03
N ASP A 223 1.89 51.33 -32.23
CA ASP A 223 3.00 51.69 -33.12
C ASP A 223 4.02 52.75 -32.62
N VAL A 224 5.31 52.48 -32.92
CA VAL A 224 6.35 53.32 -33.60
C VAL A 224 7.02 54.49 -32.81
N PRO A 225 8.29 54.92 -33.06
CA PRO A 225 9.34 54.45 -34.01
C PRO A 225 10.75 54.14 -33.42
N ASN A 226 11.43 53.21 -34.09
CA ASN A 226 12.81 53.25 -34.61
C ASN A 226 13.91 54.05 -33.87
N ASP A 227 14.88 53.33 -33.31
CA ASP A 227 16.32 53.58 -33.54
C ASP A 227 17.13 52.32 -33.15
N GLU A 228 17.98 51.87 -34.08
CA GLU A 228 18.92 50.73 -33.98
C GLU A 228 20.36 51.29 -33.84
N PRO A 229 21.41 50.47 -33.69
CA PRO A 229 21.70 49.46 -32.66
C PRO A 229 22.99 49.83 -31.90
N LEU A 230 23.20 49.29 -30.69
CA LEU A 230 24.59 49.15 -30.20
C LEU A 230 24.82 47.83 -29.48
N SER A 231 25.87 47.18 -29.97
CA SER A 231 26.50 45.93 -29.56
C SER A 231 26.87 45.87 -28.07
N ALA A 232 26.77 44.69 -27.47
CA ALA A 232 27.89 44.01 -26.81
C ALA A 232 27.46 42.79 -25.95
N LYS A 233 28.08 41.66 -26.29
CA LYS A 233 28.65 40.64 -25.38
C LYS A 233 27.71 39.75 -24.56
N ILE A 234 27.59 38.55 -25.10
CA ILE A 234 27.59 37.27 -24.39
C ILE A 234 28.78 37.22 -23.42
N GLU A 235 28.55 36.88 -22.16
CA GLU A 235 29.50 36.13 -21.33
C GLU A 235 28.75 34.98 -20.64
N GLU A 236 29.00 33.77 -21.15
CA GLU A 236 28.85 32.51 -20.43
C GLU A 236 30.09 32.29 -19.55
N SER A 237 29.89 31.93 -18.28
CA SER A 237 30.68 31.00 -17.44
C SER A 237 30.19 31.17 -15.99
N GLU A 238 29.91 30.13 -15.20
CA GLU A 238 30.87 29.14 -14.74
C GLU A 238 30.30 27.73 -14.59
N VAL A 239 31.13 26.79 -15.06
CA VAL A 239 31.11 25.34 -14.87
C VAL A 239 31.71 25.03 -13.50
N ILE A 240 31.05 24.19 -12.69
CA ILE A 240 31.70 23.55 -11.54
C ILE A 240 31.94 22.08 -11.88
N GLN A 241 33.21 21.76 -12.10
CA GLN A 241 33.82 20.44 -12.12
C GLN A 241 33.61 19.72 -10.78
N PHE A 242 33.28 18.44 -10.81
CA PHE A 242 33.57 17.53 -9.71
C PHE A 242 34.18 16.24 -10.26
N ASP A 243 35.48 16.09 -9.99
CA ASP A 243 36.32 14.95 -10.35
C ASP A 243 35.86 13.68 -9.61
N GLY A 244 35.69 12.59 -10.36
CA GLY A 244 35.66 11.25 -9.80
C GLY A 244 37.04 10.59 -9.89
N PRO A 245 37.28 9.50 -9.15
CA PRO A 245 38.30 8.52 -9.54
C PRO A 245 37.64 7.23 -10.03
N GLU A 246 38.00 6.83 -11.26
CA GLU A 246 38.00 5.46 -11.74
C GLU A 246 39.10 4.67 -11.03
N GLU A 247 38.89 3.38 -10.75
CA GLU A 247 39.83 2.30 -11.11
C GLU A 247 39.06 0.97 -11.32
N ASN A 248 39.56 0.23 -12.33
CA ASN A 248 39.03 -0.98 -12.97
C ASN A 248 39.35 -2.28 -12.20
N GLU A 249 38.54 -3.33 -12.38
CA GLU A 249 39.05 -4.63 -12.87
C GLU A 249 37.92 -5.61 -13.24
N ILE A 250 37.85 -5.97 -14.54
CA ILE A 250 36.99 -7.01 -15.09
C ILE A 250 37.85 -8.27 -15.24
N VAL A 251 37.52 -9.32 -14.50
CA VAL A 251 38.16 -10.64 -14.65
C VAL A 251 37.38 -11.49 -15.65
N THR A 252 38.00 -11.71 -16.80
CA THR A 252 37.59 -12.68 -17.84
C THR A 252 37.93 -14.12 -17.42
N VAL A 253 37.01 -15.07 -17.68
CA VAL A 253 37.26 -16.53 -17.56
C VAL A 253 37.20 -17.17 -18.97
N PRO A 254 38.18 -18.00 -19.38
CA PRO A 254 38.24 -18.54 -20.73
C PRO A 254 37.45 -19.84 -20.90
N VAL A 255 36.80 -19.98 -22.07
CA VAL A 255 36.18 -21.22 -22.56
C VAL A 255 37.26 -22.09 -23.21
N GLY A 256 37.46 -23.30 -22.68
CA GLY A 256 38.36 -24.33 -23.20
C GLY A 256 37.59 -25.52 -23.77
N ALA A 257 37.89 -25.84 -25.03
CA ALA A 257 37.32 -26.91 -25.85
C ALA A 257 37.62 -28.34 -25.37
N LYS A 258 36.72 -29.30 -25.66
CA LYS A 258 37.07 -30.68 -26.01
C LYS A 258 36.07 -31.26 -27.04
N ARG A 259 36.66 -31.87 -28.08
CA ARG A 259 36.07 -32.51 -29.26
C ARG A 259 35.43 -33.87 -28.94
N LYS A 260 34.44 -34.29 -29.74
CA LYS A 260 34.49 -35.57 -30.46
C LYS A 260 33.54 -35.58 -31.67
N ALA A 261 34.03 -36.16 -32.75
CA ALA A 261 33.47 -36.20 -34.09
C ALA A 261 32.76 -37.53 -34.38
N GLU A 262 31.80 -37.46 -35.30
CA GLU A 262 31.27 -38.47 -36.23
C GLU A 262 30.23 -37.71 -37.08
N GLN A 263 29.98 -37.89 -38.38
CA GLN A 263 30.64 -38.49 -39.55
C GLN A 263 29.67 -38.10 -40.71
N GLU A 264 30.13 -37.50 -41.81
CA GLU A 264 29.28 -37.33 -43.02
C GLU A 264 29.00 -38.69 -43.70
N PRO A 265 28.03 -38.78 -44.63
CA PRO A 265 28.45 -38.60 -46.03
C PRO A 265 27.46 -37.86 -46.94
N ASP A 266 28.03 -36.90 -47.69
CA ASP A 266 28.11 -36.88 -49.15
C ASP A 266 26.81 -36.93 -50.00
N ARG A 267 26.55 -35.84 -50.75
CA ARG A 267 25.98 -35.88 -52.11
C ARG A 267 26.23 -34.56 -52.87
N GLU A 268 26.87 -34.72 -54.02
CA GLU A 268 27.34 -33.75 -55.01
C GLU A 268 26.26 -32.80 -55.63
N PRO A 269 26.70 -31.69 -56.27
CA PRO A 269 25.84 -30.64 -56.84
C PRO A 269 25.56 -30.83 -58.33
N LYS A 270 24.41 -30.33 -58.82
CA LYS A 270 24.17 -29.83 -60.20
C LYS A 270 22.67 -29.60 -60.46
N GLN A 271 22.25 -28.36 -60.72
CA GLN A 271 21.88 -27.89 -62.06
C GLN A 271 21.23 -26.50 -62.01
N GLU A 272 21.81 -25.63 -62.82
CA GLU A 272 21.35 -24.33 -63.26
C GLU A 272 20.11 -24.50 -64.15
N GLN A 273 19.04 -23.76 -63.86
CA GLN A 273 17.99 -23.50 -64.84
C GLN A 273 17.39 -22.12 -64.60
N GLU A 274 17.76 -21.18 -65.47
CA GLU A 274 17.10 -19.90 -65.65
C GLU A 274 15.60 -20.10 -65.94
N LEU A 275 14.72 -19.39 -65.24
CA LEU A 275 13.41 -19.04 -65.77
C LEU A 275 12.94 -17.66 -65.25
N LYS A 276 13.12 -16.67 -66.12
CA LYS A 276 12.36 -15.44 -66.34
C LYS A 276 11.25 -15.08 -65.33
N ASP A 277 11.47 -13.94 -64.68
CA ASP A 277 10.61 -12.74 -64.72
C ASP A 277 9.12 -12.91 -64.39
N LYS A 278 8.79 -12.71 -63.11
CA LYS A 278 7.53 -12.11 -62.66
C LYS A 278 7.78 -11.26 -61.41
N SER A 279 7.60 -9.95 -61.57
CA SER A 279 7.32 -8.93 -60.57
C SER A 279 6.82 -9.44 -59.20
N VAL A 280 7.56 -9.14 -58.13
CA VAL A 280 7.09 -9.22 -56.74
C VAL A 280 7.55 -7.96 -56.00
N PRO A 281 6.66 -6.99 -55.71
CA PRO A 281 6.86 -6.01 -54.66
C PRO A 281 6.14 -6.51 -53.39
N GLU A 282 6.67 -7.56 -52.73
CA GLU A 282 6.00 -8.16 -51.56
C GLU A 282 6.99 -8.61 -50.45
N GLU A 283 8.31 -8.53 -50.67
CA GLU A 283 9.32 -8.89 -49.65
C GLU A 283 9.77 -7.70 -48.77
N LEU A 284 9.40 -6.47 -49.11
CA LEU A 284 9.74 -5.26 -48.34
C LEU A 284 8.76 -4.95 -47.19
N GLU A 285 7.49 -5.36 -47.30
CA GLU A 285 6.52 -5.18 -46.19
C GLU A 285 6.76 -6.16 -45.04
N GLY A 286 7.19 -7.39 -45.34
CA GLY A 286 7.49 -8.40 -44.32
C GLY A 286 8.73 -8.07 -43.48
N THR A 287 9.71 -7.38 -44.06
CA THR A 287 10.93 -6.95 -43.36
C THR A 287 10.68 -5.72 -42.49
N GLN A 288 9.86 -4.77 -42.95
CA GLN A 288 9.43 -3.62 -42.15
C GLN A 288 8.55 -4.05 -40.96
N ALA A 289 7.58 -4.95 -41.18
CA ALA A 289 6.74 -5.46 -40.10
C ALA A 289 7.53 -6.28 -39.06
N MET A 290 8.62 -6.93 -39.47
CA MET A 290 9.54 -7.61 -38.56
C MET A 290 10.39 -6.61 -37.77
N ALA A 291 10.85 -5.52 -38.40
CA ALA A 291 11.57 -4.44 -37.74
C ALA A 291 10.69 -3.75 -36.68
N ASP A 292 9.44 -3.42 -37.01
CA ASP A 292 8.50 -2.78 -36.09
C ASP A 292 8.20 -3.68 -34.86
N ARG A 293 8.13 -4.99 -35.05
CA ARG A 293 7.97 -5.96 -33.94
C ARG A 293 9.22 -6.06 -33.07
N VAL A 294 10.42 -5.95 -33.65
CA VAL A 294 11.67 -5.93 -32.90
C VAL A 294 11.74 -4.66 -32.06
N THR A 295 11.42 -3.50 -32.63
CA THR A 295 11.39 -2.22 -31.91
C THR A 295 10.35 -2.21 -30.78
N ALA A 296 9.18 -2.83 -31.00
CA ALA A 296 8.18 -2.99 -29.93
C ALA A 296 8.69 -3.87 -28.78
N LEU A 297 9.35 -4.99 -29.09
CA LEU A 297 9.96 -5.87 -28.09
C LEU A 297 11.12 -5.20 -27.35
N GLU A 298 11.92 -4.37 -28.03
CA GLU A 298 12.98 -3.57 -27.40
C GLU A 298 12.40 -2.57 -26.39
N GLY A 299 11.29 -1.90 -26.74
CA GLY A 299 10.57 -1.02 -25.81
C GLY A 299 9.99 -1.76 -24.60
N ASP A 300 9.42 -2.96 -24.82
CA ASP A 300 8.95 -3.81 -23.73
C ASP A 300 10.12 -4.23 -22.81
N ILE A 301 11.27 -4.60 -23.37
CA ILE A 301 12.47 -4.98 -22.61
C ILE A 301 12.97 -3.82 -21.74
N GLU A 302 13.03 -2.61 -22.30
CA GLU A 302 13.45 -1.41 -21.55
C GLU A 302 12.49 -1.14 -20.38
N THR A 303 11.18 -1.27 -20.62
CA THR A 303 10.14 -1.16 -19.58
C THR A 303 10.33 -2.20 -18.46
N TYR A 304 10.66 -3.44 -18.81
CA TYR A 304 10.97 -4.48 -17.81
C TYR A 304 12.27 -4.19 -17.04
N GLN A 305 13.29 -3.64 -17.69
CA GLN A 305 14.54 -3.27 -17.03
C GLN A 305 14.33 -2.15 -16.01
N ASP A 306 13.51 -1.14 -16.35
CA ASP A 306 13.14 -0.07 -15.43
C ASP A 306 12.33 -0.59 -14.24
N ALA A 307 11.37 -1.48 -14.48
CA ALA A 307 10.62 -2.12 -13.40
C ALA A 307 11.53 -2.95 -12.48
N LEU A 308 12.50 -3.69 -13.03
CA LEU A 308 13.48 -4.45 -12.25
C LEU A 308 14.41 -3.55 -11.43
N LYS A 309 14.81 -2.40 -11.99
CA LYS A 309 15.62 -1.40 -11.28
C LYS A 309 14.84 -0.79 -10.12
N PHE A 310 13.58 -0.41 -10.35
CA PHE A 310 12.69 0.08 -9.30
C PHE A 310 12.53 -0.94 -8.16
N CYS A 311 12.22 -2.20 -8.49
CA CYS A 311 12.09 -3.27 -7.49
C CYS A 311 13.39 -3.49 -6.69
N ARG A 312 14.55 -3.36 -7.33
CA ARG A 312 15.85 -3.48 -6.67
C ARG A 312 16.09 -2.34 -5.67
N ASP A 313 15.78 -1.12 -6.07
CA ASP A 313 15.94 0.06 -5.21
C ASP A 313 14.96 0.02 -4.03
N ASP A 314 13.72 -0.41 -4.26
CA ASP A 314 12.73 -0.58 -3.20
C ASP A 314 13.12 -1.69 -2.22
N LEU A 315 13.65 -2.82 -2.72
CA LEU A 315 14.19 -3.89 -1.88
C LEU A 315 15.39 -3.40 -1.04
N ARG A 316 16.28 -2.60 -1.62
CA ARG A 316 17.42 -2.02 -0.91
C ARG A 316 16.95 -1.09 0.21
N LYS A 317 15.92 -0.29 -0.02
CA LYS A 317 15.32 0.57 1.00
C LYS A 317 14.70 -0.26 2.13
N HIS A 318 13.95 -1.30 1.80
CA HIS A 318 13.39 -2.22 2.81
C HIS A 318 14.49 -2.89 3.65
N GLN A 319 15.61 -3.28 3.04
CA GLN A 319 16.75 -3.84 3.77
C GLN A 319 17.35 -2.83 4.77
N GLN A 320 17.40 -1.55 4.41
CA GLN A 320 17.86 -0.50 5.33
C GLN A 320 16.87 -0.28 6.48
N ASP A 321 15.57 -0.25 6.17
CA ASP A 321 14.53 -0.08 7.19
C ASP A 321 14.53 -1.25 8.18
N VAL A 322 14.69 -2.49 7.70
CA VAL A 322 14.84 -3.69 8.56
C VAL A 322 16.07 -3.57 9.46
N ALA A 323 17.22 -3.14 8.93
CA ALA A 323 18.43 -2.96 9.75
C ALA A 323 18.24 -1.91 10.87
N ILE A 324 17.52 -0.81 10.58
CA ILE A 324 17.18 0.20 11.59
C ILE A 324 16.24 -0.40 12.66
N GLN A 325 15.24 -1.19 12.24
CA GLN A 325 14.32 -1.84 13.19
C GLN A 325 15.04 -2.87 14.07
N GLU A 326 15.99 -3.63 13.53
CA GLU A 326 16.82 -4.55 14.32
C GLU A 326 17.63 -3.82 15.39
N GLU A 327 18.23 -2.67 15.06
CA GLU A 327 18.96 -1.85 16.03
C GLU A 327 18.06 -1.33 17.14
N ILE A 328 16.85 -0.85 16.79
CA ILE A 328 15.83 -0.41 17.75
C ILE A 328 15.43 -1.58 18.67
N LEU A 329 15.19 -2.77 18.10
CA LEU A 329 14.81 -3.96 18.86
C LEU A 329 15.90 -4.36 19.87
N ILE A 330 17.16 -4.36 19.43
CA ILE A 330 18.33 -4.65 20.27
C ILE A 330 18.39 -3.67 21.45
N ASN A 331 18.21 -2.37 21.20
CA ASN A 331 18.23 -1.37 22.25
C ASN A 331 17.09 -1.56 23.25
N ARG A 332 15.88 -1.84 22.76
CA ARG A 332 14.72 -2.10 23.63
C ARG A 332 14.88 -3.36 24.46
N GLN A 333 15.52 -4.40 23.91
CA GLN A 333 15.84 -5.62 24.64
C GLN A 333 16.86 -5.37 25.76
N LYS A 334 17.86 -4.50 25.55
CA LYS A 334 18.79 -4.05 26.60
C LYS A 334 18.07 -3.31 27.72
N GLU A 335 17.14 -2.41 27.37
CA GLU A 335 16.33 -1.68 28.37
C GLU A 335 15.44 -2.61 29.19
N LEU A 336 14.77 -3.56 28.53
CA LEU A 336 13.95 -4.56 29.20
C LEU A 336 14.77 -5.42 30.17
N LYS A 337 15.96 -5.86 29.75
CA LYS A 337 16.87 -6.60 30.62
C LYS A 337 17.30 -5.79 31.84
N ALA A 338 17.68 -4.52 31.64
CA ALA A 338 18.04 -3.64 32.74
C ALA A 338 16.86 -3.38 33.70
N CYS A 339 15.63 -3.33 33.18
CA CYS A 339 14.42 -3.20 33.99
C CYS A 339 14.15 -4.48 34.81
N GLN A 340 14.36 -5.64 34.20
CA GLN A 340 14.22 -6.94 34.85
C GLN A 340 15.24 -7.11 35.99
N ASP A 341 16.51 -6.78 35.76
CA ASP A 341 17.56 -6.84 36.80
C ASP A 341 17.21 -5.94 38.00
N LYS A 342 16.67 -4.74 37.75
CA LYS A 342 16.20 -3.83 38.80
C LYS A 342 15.01 -4.41 39.58
N LEU A 343 14.11 -5.10 38.91
CA LEU A 343 12.95 -5.73 39.54
C LEU A 343 13.39 -6.88 40.45
N GLU A 344 14.29 -7.74 39.98
CA GLU A 344 14.85 -8.84 40.76
C GLU A 344 15.59 -8.35 42.00
N ALA A 345 16.40 -7.28 41.87
CA ALA A 345 17.05 -6.64 43.01
C ALA A 345 16.05 -6.10 44.05
N ARG A 346 14.95 -5.50 43.60
CA ARG A 346 13.86 -5.04 44.49
C ARG A 346 13.15 -6.19 45.18
N GLN A 347 12.87 -7.28 44.47
CA GLN A 347 12.26 -8.46 45.06
C GLN A 347 13.16 -9.09 46.13
N ALA A 348 14.47 -9.19 45.87
CA ALA A 348 15.44 -9.67 46.84
C ALA A 348 15.49 -8.78 48.11
N ALA A 349 15.48 -7.46 47.94
CA ALA A 349 15.45 -6.51 49.06
C ALA A 349 14.16 -6.60 49.89
N LEU A 350 13.00 -6.80 49.23
CA LEU A 350 11.73 -7.02 49.92
C LEU A 350 11.74 -8.32 50.72
N LYS A 351 12.28 -9.40 50.15
CA LYS A 351 12.41 -10.68 50.86
C LYS A 351 13.30 -10.55 52.09
N ALA A 352 14.46 -9.89 51.98
CA ALA A 352 15.34 -9.63 53.12
C ALA A 352 14.63 -8.85 54.24
N ARG A 353 13.84 -7.83 53.89
CA ARG A 353 13.02 -7.08 54.85
C ARG A 353 11.94 -7.94 55.51
N GLN A 354 11.30 -8.84 54.76
CA GLN A 354 10.32 -9.78 55.32
C GLN A 354 10.97 -10.70 56.35
N ASP A 355 12.15 -11.25 56.03
CA ASP A 355 12.91 -12.13 56.93
C ASP A 355 13.32 -11.39 58.22
N GLU A 356 13.79 -10.14 58.12
CA GLU A 356 14.08 -9.29 59.30
C GLU A 356 12.85 -9.06 60.18
N LEU A 357 11.70 -8.82 59.55
CA LEU A 357 10.45 -8.54 60.25
C LEU A 357 9.93 -9.79 60.97
N GLU A 358 10.09 -10.98 60.39
CA GLU A 358 9.81 -12.25 61.05
C GLU A 358 10.74 -12.50 62.25
N ILE A 359 12.03 -12.20 62.13
CA ILE A 359 12.97 -12.27 63.26
C ILE A 359 12.56 -11.32 64.39
N LEU A 360 12.17 -10.08 64.05
CA LEU A 360 11.71 -9.09 65.04
C LEU A 360 10.42 -9.52 65.73
N LYS A 361 9.44 -10.06 64.98
CA LYS A 361 8.21 -10.63 65.54
C LYS A 361 8.51 -11.77 66.51
N ALA A 362 9.41 -12.69 66.12
CA ALA A 362 9.81 -13.81 66.97
C ALA A 362 10.48 -13.33 68.27
N ARG A 363 11.36 -12.33 68.19
CA ARG A 363 11.99 -11.70 69.37
C ARG A 363 10.96 -11.01 70.27
N HIS A 364 10.01 -10.27 69.69
CA HIS A 364 8.98 -9.59 70.46
C HIS A 364 8.07 -10.59 71.20
N SER A 365 7.64 -11.66 70.53
CA SER A 365 6.88 -12.76 71.13
C SER A 365 7.63 -13.41 72.31
N ALA A 366 8.93 -13.68 72.14
CA ALA A 366 9.77 -14.24 73.20
C ALA A 366 9.94 -13.30 74.40
N THR A 367 10.05 -12.00 74.17
CA THR A 367 10.15 -10.98 75.25
C THR A 367 8.82 -10.81 76.00
N VAL A 368 7.69 -10.80 75.29
CA VAL A 368 6.35 -10.77 75.91
C VAL A 368 6.12 -12.01 76.78
N SER A 369 6.58 -13.18 76.33
CA SER A 369 6.48 -14.42 77.10
C SER A 369 7.37 -14.44 78.36
N LYS A 370 8.53 -13.77 78.35
CA LYS A 370 9.41 -13.64 79.53
C LYS A 370 8.95 -12.59 80.55
N ASN A 371 8.25 -11.54 80.12
CA ASN A 371 7.79 -10.44 80.99
C ASN A 371 6.43 -10.71 81.66
N LEU A 372 5.77 -11.85 81.40
CA LEU A 372 4.61 -12.33 82.15
C LEU A 372 4.95 -13.60 82.96
N PRO A 373 5.56 -13.49 84.15
CA PRO A 373 5.61 -14.60 85.08
C PRO A 373 4.25 -14.69 85.79
N GLY A 374 3.43 -15.64 85.35
CA GLY A 374 2.21 -16.03 86.06
C GLY A 374 0.93 -15.41 85.53
N SER A 375 0.43 -15.93 84.42
CA SER A 375 -1.03 -15.94 84.19
C SER A 375 -1.45 -17.36 83.86
N LYS A 376 -2.33 -17.89 84.69
CA LYS A 376 -2.88 -19.25 84.58
C LYS A 376 -3.49 -19.43 83.18
N ARG A 377 -3.19 -20.57 82.56
CA ARG A 377 -3.91 -21.09 81.38
C ARG A 377 -5.41 -21.04 81.65
N VAL A 378 -6.12 -20.10 81.02
CA VAL A 378 -7.54 -20.25 80.75
C VAL A 378 -7.64 -20.97 79.42
N LYS A 379 -8.12 -22.20 79.46
CA LYS A 379 -8.43 -23.03 78.32
C LYS A 379 -9.69 -22.43 77.68
N VAL A 380 -9.54 -21.68 76.58
CA VAL A 380 -10.69 -21.29 75.76
C VAL A 380 -10.80 -22.33 74.66
N GLU A 381 -11.85 -23.15 74.75
CA GLU A 381 -12.24 -24.10 73.71
C GLU A 381 -12.55 -23.34 72.42
N ALA A 382 -11.97 -23.83 71.32
CA ALA A 382 -12.28 -23.37 69.98
C ALA A 382 -13.68 -23.87 69.57
N ALA A 383 -14.58 -22.94 69.24
CA ALA A 383 -15.75 -23.23 68.42
C ALA A 383 -15.36 -23.12 66.93
N PRO A 384 -15.82 -24.01 66.05
CA PRO A 384 -15.37 -24.06 64.66
C PRO A 384 -16.20 -23.18 63.73
N ASN A 385 -15.52 -22.64 62.72
CA ASN A 385 -16.00 -22.16 61.43
C ASN A 385 -16.97 -20.98 61.42
N ASP A 386 -16.50 -19.86 60.86
CA ASP A 386 -17.25 -19.16 59.82
C ASP A 386 -16.29 -18.69 58.72
N ILE A 387 -16.47 -19.29 57.55
CA ILE A 387 -15.90 -18.90 56.27
C ILE A 387 -16.67 -17.65 55.84
N ILE A 388 -16.01 -16.50 55.78
CA ILE A 388 -16.59 -15.32 55.11
C ILE A 388 -16.00 -15.28 53.70
N ASP A 389 -16.83 -15.76 52.79
CA ASP A 389 -16.68 -15.66 51.34
C ASP A 389 -16.85 -14.20 50.91
N LEU A 390 -15.82 -13.64 50.26
CA LEU A 390 -15.83 -12.30 49.70
C LEU A 390 -15.96 -12.40 48.17
N THR A 391 -17.14 -12.78 47.71
CA THR A 391 -17.58 -12.47 46.35
C THR A 391 -19.00 -11.91 46.38
N SER A 392 -19.12 -10.58 46.40
CA SER A 392 -20.31 -9.92 45.90
C SER A 392 -20.05 -8.44 45.58
N GLU A 393 -19.96 -8.16 44.29
CA GLU A 393 -20.54 -6.99 43.63
C GLU A 393 -20.98 -7.45 42.21
N PRO A 394 -21.90 -6.77 41.52
CA PRO A 394 -23.05 -5.98 41.99
C PRO A 394 -24.34 -6.35 41.22
N ASN A 395 -25.48 -5.80 41.63
CA ASN A 395 -26.60 -5.45 40.73
C ASN A 395 -27.41 -4.30 41.32
#